data_AF-A0A5B8VAI3-F1
#
_entry.id   AF-A0A5B8VAI3-F1
#
_cell.length_a   1.000
_cell.length_b   1.000
_cell.length_c   1.000
_cell.angle_alpha   90.00
_cell.angle_beta   90.00
_cell.angle_gamma   90.00
#
_symmetry.space_group_name_H-M   'P 1'
#
loop_
_entity.id
_entity.type
_entity.pdbx_description
1 polymer ?
#
loop_
_entity_poly.entity_id
_entity_poly.type
_entity_poly.pdbx_seq_one_letter_code
_entity_poly.pdbx_strand_id
1 'polypeptide(L)'
;MIKFSELKQGDYVIAEYEGSRREGEVVRLNGDEKQVCVETEVQEFWYEPDDLYPIPMSDEAMKNLNFSKEIMPDGVVKYKKGSFRMVIPKEGDFSVVEMWYREDRRDHPDVHYVHQLQNHYLQMTKVHLTKEVMA
;
A
#
# COMPACT_ATOMS: atom_id res chain seq x y z
N MET A 1 -2.67 -4.54 14.12
CA MET A 1 -1.25 -4.28 14.41
C MET A 1 -0.44 -4.81 13.25
N ILE A 2 0.42 -3.98 12.66
CA ILE A 2 1.27 -4.39 11.54
C ILE A 2 2.47 -5.16 12.10
N LYS A 3 2.88 -6.27 11.47
CA LYS A 3 4.11 -6.94 11.85
C LYS A 3 5.30 -6.15 11.33
N PHE A 4 6.29 -5.88 12.18
CA PHE A 4 7.54 -5.19 11.78
C PHE A 4 8.19 -5.82 10.54
N SER A 5 8.17 -7.15 10.42
CA SER A 5 8.74 -7.90 9.29
C SER A 5 8.04 -7.65 7.94
N GLU A 6 6.82 -7.12 7.96
CA GLU A 6 6.07 -6.76 6.75
C GLU A 6 6.33 -5.32 6.30
N LEU A 7 6.89 -4.47 7.16
CA LEU A 7 7.16 -3.08 6.82
C LEU A 7 8.45 -2.95 6.01
N LYS A 8 8.40 -2.08 5.01
CA LYS A 8 9.54 -1.66 4.21
C LYS A 8 9.58 -0.14 4.12
N GLN A 9 10.77 0.36 3.79
CA GLN A 9 10.90 1.76 3.40
C GLN A 9 9.98 2.07 2.22
N GLY A 10 9.30 3.22 2.26
CA GLY A 10 8.30 3.66 1.28
C GLY A 10 6.87 3.15 1.53
N ASP A 11 6.64 2.30 2.54
CA ASP A 11 5.29 1.87 2.88
C ASP A 11 4.47 3.00 3.51
N TYR A 12 3.20 3.10 3.17
CA TYR A 12 2.25 4.03 3.78
C TYR A 12 1.51 3.34 4.92
N VAL A 13 1.51 4.01 6.08
CA VAL A 13 0.88 3.54 7.32
C VAL A 13 0.16 4.69 8.00
N ILE A 14 -0.73 4.37 8.94
CA ILE A 14 -1.27 5.34 9.88
C ILE A 14 -0.47 5.24 11.17
N ALA A 15 0.19 6.34 11.56
CA ALA A 15 0.90 6.47 12.81
C ALA A 15 0.02 7.18 13.85
N GLU A 16 -0.06 6.63 15.06
CA GLU A 16 -0.75 7.22 16.19
C GLU A 16 0.25 7.85 17.17
N TYR A 17 0.00 9.09 17.58
CA TYR A 17 0.76 9.77 18.63
C TYR A 17 -0.18 10.62 19.49
N GLU A 18 -0.16 10.40 20.80
CA GLU A 18 -1.02 11.12 21.78
C GLU A 18 -2.51 11.13 21.38
N GLY A 19 -3.02 10.03 20.81
CA GLY A 19 -4.40 9.88 20.37
C GLY A 19 -4.73 10.52 19.01
N SER A 20 -3.77 11.18 18.37
CA SER A 20 -3.89 11.69 17.00
C SER A 20 -3.36 10.67 16.00
N ARG A 21 -4.16 10.33 15.00
CA ARG A 21 -3.77 9.43 13.88
C ARG A 21 -3.46 10.23 12.64
N ARG A 22 -2.31 9.97 12.03
CA ARG A 22 -1.87 10.60 10.79
C ARG A 22 -1.34 9.56 9.83
N GLU A 23 -1.65 9.72 8.55
CA GLU A 23 -0.97 8.95 7.51
C GLU A 23 0.47 9.44 7.35
N GLY A 24 1.39 8.51 7.11
CA GLY A 24 2.79 8.82 6.84
C GLY A 24 3.49 7.72 6.06
N GLU A 25 4.70 8.03 5.64
CA GLU A 25 5.58 7.14 4.89
C GLU A 25 6.69 6.59 5.78
N VAL A 26 6.94 5.27 5.70
CA VAL A 26 8.07 4.66 6.40
C VAL A 26 9.37 5.09 5.71
N VAL A 27 10.15 5.94 6.36
CA VAL A 27 11.43 6.42 5.83
C VAL A 27 12.62 5.61 6.32
N ARG A 28 12.54 4.99 7.51
CA ARG A 28 13.60 4.14 8.08
C ARG A 28 13.04 3.02 8.96
N LEU A 29 13.81 1.95 9.10
CA LEU A 29 13.53 0.81 10.00
C LEU A 29 14.74 0.58 10.91
N ASN A 30 14.51 0.45 12.21
CA ASN A 30 15.51 0.08 13.20
C ASN A 30 15.27 -1.39 13.58
N GLY A 31 16.11 -2.30 13.07
CA GLY A 31 15.96 -3.73 13.30
C GLY A 31 16.30 -4.18 14.73
N ASP A 32 17.18 -3.44 15.43
CA ASP A 32 17.66 -3.81 16.76
C ASP A 32 16.58 -3.54 17.82
N GLU A 33 15.98 -2.35 17.77
CA GLU A 33 14.92 -1.92 18.70
C GLU A 33 13.51 -2.14 18.15
N LYS A 34 13.39 -2.62 16.89
CA LYS A 34 12.13 -2.84 16.15
C LYS A 34 11.26 -1.59 15.99
N GLN A 35 11.89 -0.42 15.95
CA GLN A 35 11.21 0.85 15.74
C GLN A 35 11.11 1.22 14.27
N VAL A 36 10.09 1.98 13.93
CA VAL A 36 9.78 2.39 12.56
C VAL A 36 9.75 3.91 12.49
N CYS A 37 10.60 4.50 11.66
CA CYS A 37 10.60 5.94 11.43
C CYS A 37 9.57 6.27 10.36
N VAL A 38 8.55 7.03 10.73
CA VAL A 38 7.48 7.47 9.83
C VAL A 38 7.56 8.97 9.65
N GLU A 39 7.62 9.42 8.39
CA GLU A 39 7.46 10.81 8.00
C GLU A 39 5.98 11.09 7.79
N THR A 40 5.42 11.95 8.63
CA THR A 40 4.06 12.48 8.50
C THR A 40 4.11 13.89 7.95
N GLU A 41 2.95 14.48 7.66
CA GLU A 41 2.86 15.90 7.26
C GLU A 41 3.41 16.89 8.31
N VAL A 42 3.62 16.44 9.55
CA VAL A 42 4.12 17.28 10.66
C VAL A 42 5.62 17.12 10.86
N GLN A 43 6.10 15.87 10.95
CA GLN A 43 7.49 15.54 11.25
C GLN A 43 7.83 14.07 10.96
N GLU A 44 9.13 13.77 10.93
CA GLU A 44 9.68 12.42 11.13
C GLU A 44 9.73 12.05 12.62
N PHE A 45 9.24 10.87 12.96
CA PHE A 45 9.32 10.35 14.33
C PHE A 45 9.48 8.82 14.34
N TRP A 46 10.05 8.27 15.41
CA TRP A 46 10.18 6.83 15.61
C TRP A 46 9.00 6.30 16.40
N TYR A 47 8.31 5.32 15.84
CA TYR A 47 7.13 4.68 16.41
C TYR A 47 7.42 3.22 16.74
N GLU A 48 6.73 2.71 17.75
CA GLU A 48 6.63 1.28 17.97
C GLU A 48 5.64 0.67 16.96
N PRO A 49 5.79 -0.60 16.56
CA PRO A 49 4.85 -1.26 15.64
C PRO A 49 3.39 -1.27 16.12
N ASP A 50 3.19 -1.18 17.45
CA ASP A 50 1.87 -1.14 18.09
C ASP A 50 1.15 0.19 17.83
N ASP A 51 1.89 1.27 17.59
CA ASP A 51 1.38 2.59 17.26
C ASP A 51 1.11 2.75 15.75
N LEU A 52 1.37 1.70 14.97
CA LEU A 52 1.19 1.68 13.52
C LEU A 52 -0.01 0.83 13.10
N TYR A 53 -0.86 1.44 12.28
CA TYR A 53 -2.08 0.86 11.78
C TYR A 53 -2.04 0.76 10.25
N PRO A 54 -2.50 -0.37 9.69
CA PRO A 54 -2.50 -0.52 8.25
C PRO A 54 -3.62 0.29 7.61
N ILE A 55 -3.39 0.75 6.39
CA ILE A 55 -4.43 1.41 5.57
C ILE A 55 -5.19 0.33 4.79
N PRO A 56 -6.52 0.18 4.98
CA PRO A 56 -7.31 -0.78 4.22
C PRO A 56 -7.30 -0.51 2.72
N MET A 57 -7.31 -1.57 1.94
CA MET A 57 -7.56 -1.49 0.50
C MET A 57 -8.96 -0.92 0.24
N SER A 58 -9.02 0.13 -0.58
CA SER A 58 -10.27 0.83 -0.93
C SER A 58 -10.09 1.61 -2.23
N ASP A 59 -11.21 2.04 -2.82
CA ASP A 59 -11.20 2.96 -3.97
C ASP A 59 -10.44 4.25 -3.66
N GLU A 60 -10.62 4.78 -2.45
CA GLU A 60 -9.94 6.00 -1.99
C GLU A 60 -8.43 5.78 -1.88
N ALA A 61 -8.00 4.67 -1.29
CA ALA A 61 -6.58 4.32 -1.23
C ALA A 61 -5.96 4.17 -2.63
N MET A 62 -6.66 3.51 -3.56
CA MET A 62 -6.19 3.36 -4.94
C MET A 62 -6.09 4.71 -5.66
N LYS A 63 -7.07 5.59 -5.45
CA LYS A 63 -7.04 6.96 -5.97
C LYS A 63 -5.88 7.76 -5.39
N ASN A 64 -5.62 7.68 -4.09
CA ASN A 64 -4.51 8.37 -3.42
C ASN A 64 -3.14 7.89 -3.93
N LEU A 65 -3.05 6.63 -4.34
CA LEU A 65 -1.88 6.06 -5.02
C LEU A 65 -1.85 6.35 -6.54
N ASN A 66 -2.70 7.24 -7.05
CA ASN A 66 -2.83 7.61 -8.46
C ASN A 66 -3.10 6.44 -9.41
N PHE A 67 -3.91 5.46 -8.99
CA PHE A 67 -4.47 4.50 -9.92
C PHE A 67 -5.65 5.10 -10.67
N SER A 68 -5.71 4.83 -11.98
CA SER A 68 -6.90 5.07 -12.79
C SER A 68 -7.82 3.85 -12.71
N LYS A 69 -9.06 4.07 -12.28
CA LYS A 69 -10.11 3.03 -12.20
C LYS A 69 -10.83 2.87 -13.53
N GLU A 70 -11.06 1.62 -13.91
CA GLU A 70 -11.85 1.23 -15.08
C GLU A 70 -12.81 0.11 -14.66
N ILE A 71 -14.10 0.27 -14.98
CA ILE A 71 -15.13 -0.73 -14.70
C ILE A 71 -15.46 -1.40 -16.05
N MET A 72 -15.28 -2.71 -16.10
CA MET A 72 -15.54 -3.53 -17.28
C MET A 72 -17.06 -3.80 -17.42
N PRO A 73 -17.56 -4.14 -18.63
CA PRO A 73 -18.99 -4.40 -18.85
C PRO A 73 -19.57 -5.55 -18.02
N ASP A 74 -18.74 -6.50 -17.58
CA ASP A 74 -19.10 -7.64 -16.73
C ASP A 74 -19.04 -7.33 -15.22
N GLY A 75 -18.70 -6.08 -14.86
CA GLY A 75 -18.60 -5.61 -13.47
C GLY A 75 -17.22 -5.75 -12.86
N VAL A 76 -16.26 -6.40 -13.54
CA VAL A 76 -14.87 -6.49 -13.08
C VAL A 76 -14.25 -5.10 -13.03
N VAL A 77 -13.50 -4.80 -11.97
CA VAL A 77 -12.85 -3.49 -11.80
C VAL A 77 -11.34 -3.63 -11.94
N LYS A 78 -10.75 -2.74 -12.73
CA LYS A 78 -9.32 -2.68 -13.02
C LYS A 78 -8.75 -1.34 -12.60
N TYR A 79 -7.79 -1.38 -11.68
CA TYR A 79 -6.97 -0.23 -11.30
C TYR A 79 -5.66 -0.25 -12.09
N LYS A 80 -5.33 0.88 -12.73
CA LYS A 80 -4.20 1.01 -13.65
C LYS A 80 -3.21 2.07 -13.15
N LYS A 81 -1.93 1.70 -13.03
CA LYS A 81 -0.82 2.63 -12.84
C LYS A 81 0.34 2.23 -13.75
N GLY A 82 0.66 3.06 -14.76
CA GLY A 82 1.65 2.71 -15.79
C GLY A 82 1.30 1.40 -16.50
N SER A 83 2.18 0.39 -16.40
CA SER A 83 1.95 -0.99 -16.89
C SER A 83 1.41 -1.95 -15.83
N PHE A 84 1.37 -1.54 -14.56
CA PHE A 84 0.87 -2.36 -13.46
C PHE A 84 -0.65 -2.32 -13.41
N ARG A 85 -1.27 -3.47 -13.17
CA ARG A 85 -2.71 -3.63 -13.04
C ARG A 85 -3.04 -4.36 -11.75
N MET A 86 -4.08 -3.88 -11.08
CA MET A 86 -4.74 -4.61 -10.01
C MET A 86 -6.19 -4.83 -10.41
N VAL A 87 -6.69 -6.04 -10.27
CA VAL A 87 -8.03 -6.43 -10.70
C VAL A 87 -8.79 -6.98 -9.50
N ILE A 88 -10.06 -6.58 -9.38
CA ILE A 88 -10.99 -7.09 -8.38
C ILE A 88 -12.30 -7.50 -9.06
N PRO A 89 -13.04 -8.49 -8.52
CA PRO A 89 -14.21 -9.06 -9.19
C PRO A 89 -15.38 -8.08 -9.32
N LYS A 90 -15.51 -7.14 -8.38
CA LYS A 90 -16.53 -6.10 -8.39
C LYS A 90 -16.08 -4.88 -7.60
N GLU A 91 -16.74 -3.77 -7.83
CA GLU A 91 -16.48 -2.52 -7.12
C GLU A 91 -16.57 -2.68 -5.59
N GLY A 92 -15.55 -2.19 -4.89
CA GLY A 92 -15.45 -2.24 -3.42
C GLY A 92 -15.09 -3.61 -2.83
N ASP A 93 -14.98 -4.67 -3.64
CA ASP A 93 -14.66 -6.02 -3.16
C ASP A 93 -13.19 -6.38 -3.37
N PHE A 94 -12.36 -6.04 -2.37
CA PHE A 94 -10.93 -6.38 -2.36
C PHE A 94 -10.65 -7.75 -1.72
N SER A 95 -11.65 -8.62 -1.53
CA SER A 95 -11.44 -9.96 -0.97
C SER A 95 -10.68 -10.90 -1.91
N VAL A 96 -10.76 -10.61 -3.22
CA VAL A 96 -10.03 -11.32 -4.27
C VAL A 96 -9.34 -10.27 -5.13
N VAL A 97 -8.01 -10.32 -5.14
CA VAL A 97 -7.18 -9.42 -5.94
C VAL A 97 -6.37 -10.25 -6.93
N GLU A 98 -6.19 -9.73 -8.13
CA GLU A 98 -5.14 -10.18 -9.04
C GLU A 98 -4.19 -9.01 -9.34
N MET A 99 -2.90 -9.32 -9.52
CA MET A 99 -1.89 -8.31 -9.85
C MET A 99 -1.12 -8.71 -11.10
N TRP A 100 -1.07 -7.80 -12.08
CA TRP A 100 -0.40 -8.05 -13.35
C TRP A 100 0.65 -6.96 -13.62
N TYR A 101 1.86 -7.38 -14.00
CA TYR A 101 2.92 -6.49 -14.45
C TYR A 101 3.74 -7.19 -15.53
N ARG A 102 3.60 -6.72 -16.79
CA ARG A 102 4.19 -7.36 -17.97
C ARG A 102 3.81 -8.85 -18.04
N GLU A 103 4.78 -9.76 -17.96
CA GLU A 103 4.57 -11.21 -17.95
C GLU A 103 4.30 -11.79 -16.55
N ASP A 104 4.58 -11.05 -15.46
CA ASP A 104 4.32 -11.48 -14.08
C ASP A 104 2.83 -11.30 -13.75
N ARG A 105 2.18 -12.40 -13.34
CA ARG A 105 0.80 -12.42 -12.85
C ARG A 105 0.76 -13.16 -11.52
N ARG A 106 0.08 -12.55 -10.55
CA ARG A 106 -0.18 -13.14 -9.24
C ARG A 106 -1.67 -13.29 -9.07
N ASP A 107 -2.12 -14.53 -9.04
CA ASP A 107 -3.50 -14.89 -8.75
C ASP A 107 -3.64 -15.03 -7.24
N HIS A 108 -4.53 -14.25 -6.63
CA HIS A 108 -4.81 -14.26 -5.18
C HIS A 108 -3.61 -14.01 -4.25
N PRO A 109 -2.84 -12.91 -4.41
CA PRO A 109 -1.88 -12.51 -3.40
C PRO A 109 -2.59 -12.13 -2.10
N ASP A 110 -1.97 -12.41 -0.96
CA ASP A 110 -2.48 -12.03 0.37
C ASP A 110 -2.33 -10.52 0.59
N VAL A 111 -3.25 -9.75 0.02
CA VAL A 111 -3.25 -8.27 0.05
C VAL A 111 -4.60 -7.76 0.53
N HIS A 112 -4.59 -7.27 1.77
CA HIS A 112 -5.73 -6.67 2.46
C HIS A 112 -5.48 -5.19 2.78
N TYR A 113 -4.20 -4.78 2.81
CA TYR A 113 -3.73 -3.47 3.22
C TYR A 113 -2.76 -2.86 2.21
N VAL A 114 -2.63 -1.53 2.22
CA VAL A 114 -1.80 -0.77 1.28
C VAL A 114 -0.33 -1.19 1.33
N HIS A 115 0.27 -1.38 2.51
CA HIS A 115 1.68 -1.79 2.62
C HIS A 115 1.94 -3.16 1.95
N GLN A 116 0.97 -4.08 2.00
CA GLN A 116 1.07 -5.37 1.31
C GLN A 116 1.03 -5.18 -0.21
N LEU A 117 0.14 -4.32 -0.72
CA LEU A 117 0.14 -3.95 -2.14
C LEU A 117 1.48 -3.34 -2.55
N GLN A 118 2.01 -2.39 -1.77
CA GLN A 118 3.29 -1.73 -2.05
C GLN A 118 4.44 -2.72 -2.07
N ASN A 119 4.44 -3.68 -1.15
CA ASN A 119 5.41 -4.78 -1.13
C ASN A 119 5.35 -5.66 -2.37
N HIS A 120 4.14 -6.06 -2.80
CA HIS A 120 3.96 -6.83 -4.03
C HIS A 120 4.41 -6.02 -5.26
N TYR A 121 4.01 -4.75 -5.33
CA TYR A 121 4.42 -3.84 -6.39
C TYR A 121 5.94 -3.68 -6.47
N LEU A 122 6.62 -3.48 -5.33
CA LEU A 122 8.09 -3.39 -5.27
C LEU A 122 8.74 -4.69 -5.73
N GLN A 123 8.21 -5.85 -5.34
CA GLN A 123 8.74 -7.14 -5.78
C GLN A 123 8.62 -7.33 -7.30
N MET A 124 7.51 -6.90 -7.91
CA MET A 124 7.24 -7.04 -9.34
C MET A 124 7.97 -5.99 -10.19
N THR A 125 8.01 -4.74 -9.74
CA THR A 125 8.50 -3.60 -10.54
C THR A 125 9.92 -3.14 -10.18
N LYS A 126 10.41 -3.51 -8.98
CA LYS A 126 11.64 -3.01 -8.36
C LYS A 126 11.63 -1.50 -8.09
N VAL A 127 10.46 -0.89 -8.06
CA VAL A 127 10.24 0.54 -7.76
C VAL A 127 9.20 0.64 -6.64
N HIS A 128 9.35 1.64 -5.75
CA HIS A 128 8.36 1.89 -4.70
C HIS A 128 7.04 2.39 -5.31
N LEU A 129 5.92 1.88 -4.78
CA LEU A 129 4.61 2.40 -5.13
C LEU A 129 4.33 3.64 -4.30
N THR A 130 4.48 4.81 -4.92
CA THR A 130 4.30 6.11 -4.26
C THR A 130 3.00 6.79 -4.69
N LYS A 131 2.66 7.91 -4.05
CA LYS A 131 1.59 8.83 -4.45
C LYS A 131 1.98 9.76 -5.61
N GLU A 132 3.12 9.55 -6.26
CA GLU A 132 3.50 10.37 -7.41
C GLU A 132 2.74 9.95 -8.67
N VAL A 133 2.54 10.91 -9.57
CA VAL A 133 2.01 10.65 -10.91
C VAL A 133 3.18 10.18 -11.76
N MET A 134 3.12 8.96 -12.29
CA MET A 134 4.13 8.48 -13.24
C MET A 134 3.91 9.19 -14.58
N ALA A 135 4.96 9.87 -15.08
CA ALA A 135 4.98 10.54 -16.38
C ALA A 135 5.00 9.55 -17.55
#